data_AF-A0A6P0RMR7-F1
#
_entry.id   AF-A0A6P0RMR7-F1
#
_cell.length_a   1.000
_cell.length_b   1.000
_cell.length_c   1.000
_cell.angle_alpha   90.00
_cell.angle_beta   90.00
_cell.angle_gamma   90.00
#
_symmetry.space_group_name_H-M   'P 1'
#
loop_
_entity.id
_entity.type
_entity.pdbx_description
1 polymer ?
#
loop_
_entity_poly.entity_id
_entity_poly.type
_entity_poly.pdbx_seq_one_letter_code
_entity_poly.pdbx_strand_id
1 'polypeptide(L)'
;MFNIYTKPLIFRVPLSLKNHALAEQFAQQQISQKRAKEIYLNTLAVNIGQDFLNGLDFETNLENADCFNPVLRMAEDVADVIIPNLGVIEFRRVLSGETGFFIPEFVRKNRLVYVAVGFDESLDFGDILGFVCLSDLTESDGYVSLEMLQPAENLLDYLMQLEAGRDFLLSDDPLAVEFRNVVEAETQEKSLGLMAAALEAIYRQSPDDGGNWRGKGGKVLAGDLPAVGKVVEERMAVAIRDEVGEVVAEVKSVPRKTQKLAKQLLGKLKEIWG
;
A
#
# COMPACT_ATOMS: atom_id res chain seq x y z
N MET A 1 -10.93 -19.40 -24.30
CA MET A 1 -11.52 -20.46 -23.46
C MET A 1 -11.65 -19.89 -22.06
N PHE A 2 -12.87 -19.76 -21.55
CA PHE A 2 -13.13 -19.25 -20.20
C PHE A 2 -12.62 -20.28 -19.19
N ASN A 3 -11.68 -19.88 -18.33
CA ASN A 3 -11.13 -20.74 -17.30
C ASN A 3 -12.15 -20.92 -16.17
N ILE A 4 -12.14 -22.13 -15.64
CA ILE A 4 -13.16 -22.73 -14.77
C ILE A 4 -13.06 -22.09 -13.37
N TYR A 5 -14.19 -21.89 -12.71
CA TYR A 5 -14.38 -21.39 -11.35
C TYR A 5 -13.43 -22.03 -10.31
N THR A 6 -12.20 -21.54 -10.20
CA THR A 6 -11.40 -21.69 -8.99
C THR A 6 -11.90 -20.64 -8.00
N LYS A 7 -12.60 -21.09 -6.96
CA LYS A 7 -12.91 -20.23 -5.82
C LYS A 7 -11.57 -19.71 -5.28
N PRO A 8 -11.39 -18.39 -5.13
CA PRO A 8 -10.13 -17.83 -4.63
C PRO A 8 -9.80 -18.43 -3.26
N LEU A 9 -8.52 -18.65 -2.99
CA LEU A 9 -8.09 -19.22 -1.73
C LEU A 9 -8.32 -18.19 -0.63
N ILE A 10 -9.07 -18.58 0.40
CA ILE A 10 -9.27 -17.77 1.59
C ILE A 10 -8.32 -18.29 2.66
N PHE A 11 -7.47 -17.41 3.19
CA PHE A 11 -6.58 -17.75 4.29
C PHE A 11 -7.29 -17.44 5.61
N ARG A 12 -7.61 -18.49 6.36
CA ARG A 12 -8.22 -18.40 7.68
C ARG A 12 -7.14 -18.38 8.76
N VAL A 13 -7.13 -17.35 9.58
CA VAL A 13 -6.15 -17.11 10.64
C VAL A 13 -6.86 -17.15 12.00
N PRO A 14 -6.41 -17.98 12.96
CA PRO A 14 -7.01 -18.05 14.29
C PRO A 14 -6.68 -16.81 15.12
N LEU A 15 -7.64 -16.34 15.91
CA LEU A 15 -7.44 -15.29 16.89
C LEU A 15 -7.26 -15.91 18.29
N SER A 16 -6.14 -15.59 18.92
CA SER A 16 -5.84 -16.09 20.26
C SER A 16 -6.48 -15.23 21.35
N LEU A 17 -6.60 -15.77 22.57
CA LEU A 17 -6.99 -14.98 23.75
C LEU A 17 -6.10 -13.75 23.97
N LYS A 18 -4.80 -13.83 23.62
CA LYS A 18 -3.88 -12.70 23.69
C LYS A 18 -4.27 -11.60 22.69
N ASN A 19 -4.71 -11.96 21.49
CA ASN A 19 -5.16 -11.03 20.46
C ASN A 19 -6.39 -10.25 20.95
N HIS A 20 -7.36 -10.97 21.54
CA HIS A 20 -8.55 -10.34 22.13
C HIS A 20 -8.21 -9.45 23.33
N ALA A 21 -7.31 -9.88 24.22
CA ALA A 21 -6.91 -9.08 25.38
C ALA A 21 -6.26 -7.75 24.96
N LEU A 22 -5.41 -7.77 23.93
CA LEU A 22 -4.80 -6.56 23.38
C LEU A 22 -5.86 -5.65 22.73
N ALA A 23 -6.75 -6.22 21.92
CA ALA A 23 -7.85 -5.48 21.29
C ALA A 23 -8.77 -4.82 22.33
N GLU A 24 -9.08 -5.53 23.42
CA GLU A 24 -9.88 -5.01 24.53
C GLU A 24 -9.14 -3.88 25.26
N GLN A 25 -7.84 -4.05 25.55
CA GLN A 25 -7.02 -3.01 26.17
C GLN A 25 -7.03 -1.72 25.33
N PHE A 26 -6.91 -1.83 24.01
CA PHE A 26 -6.91 -0.67 23.12
C PHE A 26 -8.31 -0.05 22.97
N ALA A 27 -9.36 -0.87 22.98
CA ALA A 27 -10.75 -0.42 22.93
C ALA A 27 -11.16 0.35 24.19
N GLN A 28 -10.71 -0.09 25.37
CA GLN A 28 -10.99 0.57 26.66
C GLN A 28 -10.40 1.98 26.77
N GLN A 29 -9.41 2.31 25.93
CA GLN A 29 -8.81 3.65 25.87
C GLN A 29 -9.65 4.63 25.05
N GLN A 30 -10.71 4.18 24.38
CA GLN A 30 -11.50 4.99 23.48
C GLN A 30 -12.65 5.71 24.19
N ILE A 31 -12.91 6.95 23.76
CA ILE A 31 -13.89 7.85 24.40
C ILE A 31 -15.34 7.37 24.20
N SER A 32 -15.64 6.79 23.03
CA SER A 32 -16.99 6.35 22.69
C SER A 32 -17.07 4.86 22.45
N GLN A 33 -18.22 4.27 22.75
CA GLN A 33 -18.46 2.84 22.51
C GLN A 33 -18.35 2.48 21.02
N LYS A 34 -18.78 3.37 20.12
CA LYS A 34 -18.61 3.17 18.68
C LYS A 34 -17.12 3.04 18.32
N ARG A 35 -16.31 3.99 18.78
CA ARG A 35 -14.88 4.00 18.52
C ARG A 35 -14.16 2.81 19.16
N ALA A 36 -14.56 2.42 20.37
CA ALA A 36 -14.04 1.23 21.05
C ALA A 36 -14.25 -0.03 20.19
N LYS A 37 -15.42 -0.21 19.57
CA LYS A 37 -15.70 -1.34 18.67
C LYS A 37 -14.84 -1.30 17.41
N GLU A 38 -14.67 -0.13 16.80
CA GLU A 38 -13.80 0.03 15.62
C GLU A 38 -12.35 -0.34 15.94
N ILE A 39 -11.81 0.18 17.05
CA ILE A 39 -10.44 -0.11 17.48
C ILE A 39 -10.26 -1.57 17.87
N TYR A 40 -11.26 -2.17 18.52
CA TYR A 40 -11.23 -3.60 18.81
C TYR A 40 -11.04 -4.42 17.53
N LEU A 41 -11.90 -4.20 16.52
CA LEU A 41 -11.85 -4.95 15.25
C LEU A 41 -10.60 -4.62 14.42
N ASN A 42 -10.14 -3.37 14.40
CA ASN A 42 -8.87 -3.01 13.75
C ASN A 42 -7.70 -3.73 14.38
N THR A 43 -7.67 -3.78 15.72
CA THR A 43 -6.60 -4.46 16.44
C THR A 43 -6.62 -5.96 16.11
N LEU A 44 -7.80 -6.59 16.02
CA LEU A 44 -7.89 -7.99 15.58
C LEU A 44 -7.42 -8.16 14.12
N ALA A 45 -7.79 -7.26 13.21
CA ALA A 45 -7.34 -7.29 11.81
C ALA A 45 -5.82 -7.16 11.69
N VAL A 46 -5.20 -6.30 12.51
CA VAL A 46 -3.74 -6.14 12.60
C VAL A 46 -3.07 -7.42 13.10
N ASN A 47 -3.62 -8.10 14.12
CA ASN A 47 -3.07 -9.37 14.60
C ASN A 47 -3.17 -10.47 13.54
N ILE A 48 -4.31 -10.57 12.84
CA ILE A 48 -4.47 -11.49 11.69
C ILE A 48 -3.44 -11.18 10.61
N GLY A 49 -3.24 -9.91 10.29
CA GLY A 49 -2.27 -9.48 9.30
C GLY A 49 -0.83 -9.79 9.70
N GLN A 50 -0.47 -9.58 10.96
CA GLN A 50 0.82 -9.95 11.50
C GLN A 50 1.04 -11.47 11.42
N ASP A 51 0.10 -12.27 11.91
CA ASP A 51 0.22 -13.73 11.91
C ASP A 51 0.28 -14.29 10.47
N PHE A 52 -0.50 -13.71 9.55
CA PHE A 52 -0.46 -14.03 8.13
C PHE A 52 0.91 -13.74 7.51
N LEU A 53 1.44 -12.52 7.70
CA LEU A 53 2.74 -12.11 7.14
C LEU A 53 3.90 -12.91 7.75
N ASN A 54 3.89 -13.15 9.06
CA ASN A 54 4.87 -13.99 9.72
C ASN A 54 4.83 -15.43 9.18
N GLY A 55 3.62 -15.96 8.88
CA GLY A 55 3.45 -17.27 8.25
C GLY A 55 3.94 -17.34 6.79
N LEU A 56 4.16 -16.17 6.17
CA LEU A 56 4.79 -16.00 4.86
C LEU A 56 6.29 -15.66 4.96
N ASP A 57 6.90 -15.85 6.14
CA ASP A 57 8.30 -15.54 6.44
C ASP A 57 8.69 -14.05 6.32
N PHE A 58 7.72 -13.13 6.39
CA PHE A 58 7.98 -11.69 6.54
C PHE A 58 8.09 -11.30 8.01
N GLU A 59 9.20 -10.69 8.40
CA GLU A 59 9.32 -10.03 9.70
C GLU A 59 8.42 -8.79 9.76
N THR A 60 7.79 -8.57 10.92
CA THR A 60 6.85 -7.46 11.13
C THR A 60 7.26 -6.59 12.32
N ASN A 61 6.97 -5.28 12.25
CA ASN A 61 7.23 -4.33 13.34
C ASN A 61 5.96 -3.56 13.71
N LEU A 62 5.28 -4.04 14.74
CA LEU A 62 4.08 -3.37 15.24
C LEU A 62 4.38 -2.23 16.20
N GLU A 63 5.50 -2.26 16.92
CA GLU A 63 5.81 -1.23 17.93
C GLU A 63 5.91 0.18 17.32
N ASN A 64 6.35 0.26 16.06
CA ASN A 64 6.46 1.50 15.30
C ASN A 64 5.25 1.79 14.40
N ALA A 65 4.22 0.93 14.39
CA ALA A 65 3.02 1.10 13.58
C ALA A 65 2.12 2.23 14.10
N ASP A 66 1.39 2.89 13.18
CA ASP A 66 0.46 3.96 13.53
C ASP A 66 -0.61 3.46 14.51
N CYS A 67 -1.09 2.23 14.33
CA CYS A 67 -2.08 1.60 15.21
C CYS A 67 -1.57 1.32 16.64
N PHE A 68 -0.25 1.24 16.86
CA PHE A 68 0.33 1.12 18.20
C PHE A 68 0.59 2.48 18.86
N ASN A 69 0.69 3.55 18.07
CA ASN A 69 0.76 4.91 18.59
C ASN A 69 -0.59 5.30 19.24
N PRO A 70 -0.62 5.63 20.56
CA PRO A 70 -1.88 5.93 21.24
C PRO A 70 -2.64 7.14 20.68
N VAL A 71 -1.92 8.17 20.22
CA VAL A 71 -2.52 9.39 19.69
C VAL A 71 -3.15 9.09 18.33
N LEU A 72 -2.41 8.43 17.43
CA LEU A 72 -2.93 8.08 16.11
C LEU A 72 -4.06 7.06 16.20
N ARG A 73 -3.93 6.02 17.03
CA ARG A 73 -5.02 5.06 17.26
C ARG A 73 -6.30 5.75 17.75
N MET A 74 -6.19 6.74 18.62
CA MET A 74 -7.35 7.48 19.12
C MET A 74 -7.98 8.35 18.02
N ALA A 75 -7.17 9.06 17.24
CA ALA A 75 -7.62 10.05 16.26
C ALA A 75 -8.00 9.47 14.89
N GLU A 76 -7.33 8.39 14.45
CA GLU A 76 -7.34 7.92 13.06
C GLU A 76 -7.75 6.45 12.97
N ASP A 77 -8.53 6.09 11.95
CA ASP A 77 -8.95 4.71 11.68
C ASP A 77 -7.83 3.90 11.01
N VAL A 78 -6.74 3.67 11.74
CA VAL A 78 -5.54 2.93 11.31
C VAL A 78 -5.60 1.46 11.73
N ALA A 79 -5.05 0.60 10.87
CA ALA A 79 -4.91 -0.84 11.08
C ALA A 79 -3.70 -1.38 10.31
N ASP A 80 -2.55 -0.76 10.52
CA ASP A 80 -1.33 -0.99 9.76
C ASP A 80 -0.38 -2.03 10.36
N VAL A 81 0.33 -2.75 9.50
CA VAL A 81 1.46 -3.63 9.83
C VAL A 81 2.66 -3.20 9.00
N ILE A 82 3.80 -2.98 9.65
CA ILE A 82 5.05 -2.59 8.99
C ILE A 82 5.86 -3.84 8.66
N ILE A 83 6.30 -3.96 7.42
CA ILE A 83 7.38 -4.84 6.98
C ILE A 83 8.67 -4.00 6.91
N PRO A 84 9.64 -4.20 7.82
CA PRO A 84 10.87 -3.43 7.85
C PRO A 84 11.57 -3.41 6.48
N ASN A 85 12.11 -2.24 6.11
CA ASN A 85 12.82 -2.02 4.85
C ASN A 85 12.00 -2.27 3.56
N LEU A 86 10.70 -2.53 3.66
CA LEU A 86 9.81 -2.68 2.50
C LEU A 86 8.68 -1.63 2.54
N GLY A 87 7.84 -1.63 3.57
CA GLY A 87 6.77 -0.64 3.68
C GLY A 87 5.65 -1.07 4.61
N VAL A 88 4.50 -0.41 4.45
CA VAL A 88 3.36 -0.55 5.36
C VAL A 88 2.17 -1.16 4.61
N ILE A 89 1.53 -2.14 5.22
CA ILE A 89 0.31 -2.79 4.74
C ILE A 89 -0.85 -2.41 5.65
N GLU A 90 -2.00 -2.07 5.08
CA GLU A 90 -3.19 -1.69 5.84
C GLU A 90 -4.22 -2.84 5.82
N PHE A 91 -4.57 -3.39 6.99
CA PHE A 91 -5.53 -4.48 7.14
C PHE A 91 -6.92 -3.95 7.51
N ARG A 92 -7.81 -3.89 6.52
CA ARG A 92 -9.15 -3.28 6.63
C ARG A 92 -10.18 -4.33 7.01
N ARG A 93 -10.83 -4.14 8.17
CA ARG A 93 -11.99 -4.95 8.59
C ARG A 93 -13.14 -4.85 7.59
N VAL A 94 -13.81 -5.96 7.36
CA VAL A 94 -15.05 -6.07 6.57
C VAL A 94 -16.08 -6.81 7.42
N LEU A 95 -17.19 -6.16 7.73
CA LEU A 95 -18.25 -6.72 8.57
C LEU A 95 -19.16 -7.63 7.75
N SER A 96 -19.89 -8.51 8.43
CA SER A 96 -20.87 -9.38 7.80
C SER A 96 -21.93 -8.57 7.04
N GLY A 97 -22.12 -8.90 5.76
CA GLY A 97 -23.04 -8.22 4.85
C GLY A 97 -22.46 -6.99 4.14
N GLU A 98 -21.25 -6.54 4.47
CA GLU A 98 -20.58 -5.47 3.72
C GLU A 98 -20.02 -5.99 2.39
N THR A 99 -20.11 -5.17 1.35
CA THR A 99 -19.63 -5.46 0.00
C THR A 99 -18.26 -4.85 -0.30
N GLY A 100 -17.61 -4.29 0.70
CA GLY A 100 -16.37 -3.53 0.56
C GLY A 100 -16.01 -2.81 1.84
N PHE A 101 -14.94 -2.01 1.79
CA PHE A 101 -14.46 -1.22 2.92
C PHE A 101 -14.08 0.20 2.48
N PHE A 102 -13.95 1.09 3.46
CA PHE A 102 -13.47 2.46 3.22
C PHE A 102 -12.00 2.61 3.64
N ILE A 103 -11.27 3.42 2.86
CA ILE A 103 -9.90 3.88 3.12
C ILE A 103 -9.97 5.32 3.69
N PRO A 104 -9.72 5.48 5.00
CA PRO A 104 -9.66 6.78 5.67
C PRO A 104 -8.61 7.68 5.03
N GLU A 105 -8.87 8.98 5.01
CA GLU A 105 -8.00 9.97 4.36
C GLU A 105 -6.54 9.88 4.83
N PHE A 106 -6.34 9.71 6.14
CA PHE A 106 -5.02 9.61 6.76
C PHE A 106 -4.15 8.49 6.19
N VAL A 107 -4.75 7.37 5.78
CA VAL A 107 -4.03 6.19 5.27
C VAL A 107 -4.05 6.05 3.76
N ARG A 108 -4.46 7.09 3.02
CA ARG A 108 -4.52 7.09 1.53
C ARG A 108 -3.16 7.16 0.84
N LYS A 109 -2.08 7.31 1.60
CA LYS A 109 -0.70 7.48 1.12
C LYS A 109 0.22 6.55 1.92
N ASN A 110 1.40 6.27 1.38
CA ASN A 110 2.45 5.52 2.08
C ASN A 110 1.98 4.14 2.57
N ARG A 111 1.16 3.46 1.76
CA ARG A 111 0.76 2.07 1.93
C ARG A 111 1.13 1.30 0.67
N LEU A 112 1.65 0.08 0.82
CA LEU A 112 1.91 -0.81 -0.31
C LEU A 112 0.59 -1.32 -0.88
N VAL A 113 -0.23 -1.89 0.00
CA VAL A 113 -1.51 -2.50 -0.31
C VAL A 113 -2.51 -2.31 0.82
N TYR A 114 -3.79 -2.51 0.50
CA TYR A 114 -4.89 -2.63 1.45
C TYR A 114 -5.44 -4.06 1.38
N VAL A 115 -5.49 -4.73 2.52
CA VAL A 115 -5.93 -6.13 2.64
C VAL A 115 -7.29 -6.17 3.32
N ALA A 116 -8.26 -6.84 2.71
CA ALA A 116 -9.57 -7.03 3.31
C ALA A 116 -9.56 -8.21 4.28
N VAL A 117 -10.05 -7.98 5.49
CA VAL A 117 -10.15 -9.00 6.55
C VAL A 117 -11.60 -9.15 6.97
N GLY A 118 -12.19 -10.30 6.67
CA GLY A 118 -13.49 -10.72 7.19
C GLY A 118 -13.33 -11.42 8.55
N PHE A 119 -14.40 -11.44 9.34
CA PHE A 119 -14.43 -12.15 10.62
C PHE A 119 -15.61 -13.12 10.67
N ASP A 120 -15.46 -14.20 11.43
CA ASP A 120 -16.61 -15.00 11.83
C ASP A 120 -17.40 -14.36 12.99
N GLU A 121 -18.60 -14.87 13.26
CA GLU A 121 -19.51 -14.27 14.23
C GLU A 121 -18.95 -14.30 15.66
N SER A 122 -18.17 -15.32 16.01
CA SER A 122 -17.54 -15.44 17.34
C SER A 122 -16.24 -14.65 17.47
N LEU A 123 -15.70 -14.14 16.36
CA LEU A 123 -14.38 -13.50 16.27
C LEU A 123 -13.24 -14.45 16.68
N ASP A 124 -13.43 -15.76 16.56
CA ASP A 124 -12.38 -16.75 16.83
C ASP A 124 -11.41 -16.86 15.64
N PHE A 125 -11.85 -16.42 14.46
CA PHE A 125 -11.04 -16.45 13.25
C PHE A 125 -11.29 -15.21 12.39
N GLY A 126 -10.27 -14.84 11.63
CA GLY A 126 -10.42 -13.94 10.50
C GLY A 126 -10.01 -14.59 9.19
N ASP A 127 -10.58 -14.09 8.11
CA ASP A 127 -10.36 -14.55 6.74
C ASP A 127 -9.73 -13.42 5.92
N ILE A 128 -8.54 -13.66 5.33
CA ILE A 128 -7.98 -12.76 4.32
C ILE A 128 -8.77 -12.96 3.03
N LEU A 129 -9.54 -11.93 2.64
CA LEU A 129 -10.46 -11.99 1.50
C LEU A 129 -9.79 -11.64 0.17
N GLY A 130 -8.68 -10.91 0.22
CA GLY A 130 -7.95 -10.40 -0.93
C GLY A 130 -7.31 -9.06 -0.64
N PHE A 131 -6.64 -8.47 -1.63
CA PHE A 131 -5.94 -7.20 -1.48
C PHE A 131 -6.06 -6.30 -2.71
N VAL A 132 -5.75 -5.02 -2.55
CA VAL A 132 -5.61 -4.07 -3.66
C VAL A 132 -4.37 -3.21 -3.47
N CYS A 133 -3.63 -2.98 -4.55
CA CYS A 133 -2.43 -2.15 -4.53
C CYS A 133 -2.80 -0.66 -4.50
N LEU A 134 -2.03 0.14 -3.76
CA LEU A 134 -2.24 1.60 -3.75
C LEU A 134 -2.20 2.20 -5.16
N SER A 135 -1.29 1.70 -6.00
CA SER A 135 -1.11 2.16 -7.39
C SER A 135 -2.32 1.90 -8.29
N ASP A 136 -3.24 1.03 -7.88
CA ASP A 136 -4.48 0.73 -8.63
C ASP A 136 -5.66 1.59 -8.15
N LEU A 137 -5.50 2.38 -7.08
CA LEU A 137 -6.56 3.17 -6.42
C LEU A 137 -6.50 4.67 -6.75
N THR A 138 -6.10 5.04 -7.97
CA THR A 138 -5.86 6.45 -8.32
C THR A 138 -7.14 7.28 -8.51
N GLU A 139 -8.28 6.64 -8.75
CA GLU A 139 -9.60 7.27 -8.90
C GLU A 139 -10.58 6.64 -7.89
N SER A 140 -10.78 7.24 -6.73
CA SER A 140 -11.72 6.71 -5.72
C SER A 140 -12.14 7.77 -4.71
N ASP A 141 -13.37 7.66 -4.22
CA ASP A 141 -13.89 8.36 -3.04
C ASP A 141 -13.35 7.78 -1.71
N GLY A 142 -12.54 6.71 -1.80
CA GLY A 142 -12.00 5.93 -0.70
C GLY A 142 -12.70 4.59 -0.50
N TYR A 143 -13.83 4.34 -1.16
CA TYR A 143 -14.52 3.05 -1.07
C TYR A 143 -13.90 2.02 -2.03
N VAL A 144 -13.65 0.82 -1.50
CA VAL A 144 -13.12 -0.32 -2.25
C VAL A 144 -14.12 -1.47 -2.16
N SER A 145 -14.73 -1.80 -3.30
CA SER A 145 -15.55 -3.02 -3.45
C SER A 145 -14.68 -4.28 -3.34
N LEU A 146 -15.21 -5.32 -2.70
CA LEU A 146 -14.56 -6.63 -2.62
C LEU A 146 -14.32 -7.25 -4.01
N GLU A 147 -15.13 -6.87 -5.00
CA GLU A 147 -14.98 -7.36 -6.39
C GLU A 147 -13.70 -6.84 -7.07
N MET A 148 -13.09 -5.77 -6.55
CA MET A 148 -11.83 -5.22 -7.08
C MET A 148 -10.60 -5.90 -6.49
N LEU A 149 -10.77 -6.76 -5.49
CA LEU A 149 -9.65 -7.38 -4.79
C LEU A 149 -8.97 -8.42 -5.67
N GLN A 150 -7.64 -8.36 -5.67
CA GLN A 150 -6.81 -9.45 -6.13
C GLN A 150 -6.91 -10.63 -5.14
N PRO A 151 -6.82 -11.88 -5.63
CA PRO A 151 -6.81 -13.06 -4.77
C PRO A 151 -5.70 -12.97 -3.71
N ALA A 152 -6.01 -13.42 -2.49
CA ALA A 152 -5.09 -13.33 -1.36
C ALA A 152 -3.79 -14.09 -1.60
N GLU A 153 -3.84 -15.19 -2.37
CA GLU A 153 -2.69 -16.03 -2.70
C GLU A 153 -1.61 -15.30 -3.50
N ASN A 154 -1.99 -14.25 -4.25
CA ASN A 154 -1.04 -13.47 -5.04
C ASN A 154 -0.26 -12.44 -4.19
N LEU A 155 -0.63 -12.26 -2.91
CA LEU A 155 0.01 -11.26 -2.06
C LEU A 155 1.47 -11.63 -1.76
N LEU A 156 1.77 -12.92 -1.56
CA LEU A 156 3.15 -13.37 -1.34
C LEU A 156 4.03 -13.03 -2.55
N ASP A 157 3.62 -13.45 -3.74
CA ASP A 157 4.36 -13.21 -4.99
C ASP A 157 4.59 -11.72 -5.20
N TYR A 158 3.56 -10.90 -4.94
CA TYR A 158 3.66 -9.45 -5.04
C TYR A 158 4.69 -8.88 -4.07
N LEU A 159 4.65 -9.26 -2.78
CA LEU A 159 5.60 -8.75 -1.78
C LEU A 159 7.03 -9.19 -2.09
N MET A 160 7.25 -10.43 -2.51
CA MET A 160 8.57 -10.92 -2.94
C MET A 160 9.10 -10.15 -4.16
N GLN A 161 8.22 -9.82 -5.11
CA GLN A 161 8.58 -9.01 -6.26
C GLN A 161 9.02 -7.60 -5.84
N LEU A 162 8.32 -7.00 -4.87
CA LEU A 162 8.72 -5.70 -4.30
C LEU A 162 10.05 -5.78 -3.56
N GLU A 163 10.29 -6.84 -2.79
CA GLU A 163 11.56 -7.07 -2.10
C GLU A 163 12.73 -7.18 -3.08
N ALA A 164 12.58 -7.98 -4.13
CA ALA A 164 13.62 -8.13 -5.16
C ALA A 164 13.92 -6.79 -5.86
N GLY A 165 12.88 -6.00 -6.14
CA GLY A 165 13.04 -4.67 -6.70
C GLY A 165 13.76 -3.71 -5.74
N ARG A 166 13.35 -3.71 -4.46
CA ARG A 166 13.96 -2.92 -3.38
C ARG A 166 15.42 -3.30 -3.16
N ASP A 167 15.75 -4.59 -3.16
CA ASP A 167 17.11 -5.11 -3.00
C ASP A 167 18.02 -4.64 -4.15
N PHE A 168 17.51 -4.67 -5.38
CA PHE A 168 18.24 -4.10 -6.52
C PHE A 168 18.49 -2.60 -6.35
N LEU A 169 17.48 -1.82 -5.93
CA LEU A 169 17.63 -0.39 -5.69
C LEU A 169 18.64 -0.06 -4.58
N LEU A 170 18.93 -1.01 -3.68
CA LEU A 170 19.95 -0.91 -2.64
C LEU A 170 21.33 -1.45 -3.06
N SER A 171 21.40 -2.20 -4.16
CA SER A 171 22.63 -2.86 -4.61
C SER A 171 23.72 -1.87 -5.09
N ASP A 172 24.93 -2.41 -5.30
CA ASP A 172 26.06 -1.67 -5.87
C ASP A 172 26.01 -1.56 -7.41
N ASP A 173 24.91 -1.98 -8.05
CA ASP A 173 24.73 -1.76 -9.49
C ASP A 173 24.83 -0.25 -9.82
N PRO A 174 25.56 0.15 -10.88
CA PRO A 174 25.72 1.56 -11.22
C PRO A 174 24.40 2.32 -11.39
N LEU A 175 23.33 1.68 -11.89
CA LEU A 175 22.01 2.31 -12.02
C LEU A 175 21.35 2.50 -10.66
N ALA A 176 21.49 1.54 -9.74
CA ALA A 176 20.98 1.65 -8.38
C ALA A 176 21.75 2.74 -7.58
N VAL A 177 23.07 2.83 -7.77
CA VAL A 177 23.88 3.92 -7.22
C VAL A 177 23.45 5.28 -7.78
N GLU A 178 23.24 5.40 -9.09
CA GLU A 178 22.76 6.64 -9.71
C GLU A 178 21.35 7.01 -9.21
N PHE A 179 20.46 6.03 -9.07
CA PHE A 179 19.14 6.20 -8.46
C PHE A 179 19.23 6.81 -7.07
N ARG A 180 20.06 6.24 -6.19
CA ARG A 180 20.32 6.78 -4.84
C ARG A 180 21.06 8.13 -4.84
N ASN A 181 21.58 8.61 -5.96
CA ASN A 181 22.10 9.97 -6.06
C ASN A 181 21.03 10.98 -6.53
N VAL A 182 19.94 10.49 -7.13
CA VAL A 182 18.86 11.33 -7.69
C VAL A 182 17.72 11.50 -6.70
N VAL A 183 17.37 10.43 -5.97
CA VAL A 183 16.32 10.48 -4.94
C VAL A 183 16.81 11.29 -3.75
N GLU A 184 15.99 12.20 -3.22
CA GLU A 184 16.35 13.01 -2.05
C GLU A 184 16.53 12.11 -0.81
N ALA A 185 17.50 12.44 0.05
CA ALA A 185 17.83 11.63 1.22
C ALA A 185 16.61 11.37 2.14
N GLU A 186 15.73 12.36 2.31
CA GLU A 186 14.48 12.22 3.07
C GLU A 186 13.48 11.23 2.43
N THR A 187 13.51 11.10 1.10
CA THR A 187 12.70 10.12 0.37
C THR A 187 13.33 8.72 0.39
N GLN A 188 14.65 8.60 0.57
CA GLN A 188 15.37 7.31 0.61
C GLN A 188 15.09 6.52 1.89
N GLU A 189 15.09 7.16 3.06
CA GLU A 189 14.95 6.43 4.33
C GLU A 189 13.54 5.86 4.56
N LYS A 190 12.51 6.41 3.89
CA LYS A 190 11.10 6.10 4.20
C LYS A 190 10.29 5.46 3.07
N SER A 191 10.87 5.29 1.87
CA SER A 191 10.03 4.96 0.71
C SER A 191 10.59 3.99 -0.35
N LEU A 192 11.74 3.34 -0.13
CA LEU A 192 12.32 2.48 -1.19
C LEU A 192 11.38 1.37 -1.68
N GLY A 193 10.67 0.68 -0.79
CA GLY A 193 9.68 -0.30 -1.24
C GLY A 193 8.42 0.34 -1.83
N LEU A 194 8.03 1.56 -1.43
CA LEU A 194 6.97 2.33 -2.11
C LEU A 194 7.40 2.76 -3.53
N MET A 195 8.67 3.12 -3.72
CA MET A 195 9.24 3.39 -5.03
C MET A 195 9.30 2.12 -5.88
N ALA A 196 9.72 1.00 -5.29
CA ALA A 196 9.67 -0.31 -5.96
C ALA A 196 8.22 -0.64 -6.39
N ALA A 197 7.23 -0.43 -5.51
CA ALA A 197 5.81 -0.64 -5.82
C ALA A 197 5.28 0.30 -6.92
N ALA A 198 5.72 1.56 -6.93
CA ALA A 198 5.34 2.51 -7.98
C ALA A 198 5.98 2.17 -9.33
N LEU A 199 7.25 1.72 -9.33
CA LEU A 199 7.93 1.24 -10.53
C LEU A 199 7.34 -0.08 -11.03
N GLU A 200 7.00 -1.00 -10.12
CA GLU A 200 6.31 -2.26 -10.42
C GLU A 200 5.00 -1.98 -11.14
N ALA A 201 4.19 -1.05 -10.61
CA ALA A 201 2.92 -0.71 -11.22
C ALA A 201 3.09 -0.15 -12.64
N ILE A 202 4.15 0.65 -12.88
CA ILE A 202 4.47 1.15 -14.22
C ILE A 202 4.85 0.00 -15.16
N TYR A 203 5.64 -0.96 -14.68
CA TYR A 203 6.02 -2.15 -15.43
C TYR A 203 4.78 -3.00 -15.76
N ARG A 204 4.00 -3.40 -14.74
CA ARG A 204 2.80 -4.23 -14.88
C ARG A 204 1.76 -3.62 -15.82
N GLN A 205 1.55 -2.30 -15.78
CA GLN A 205 0.62 -1.60 -16.66
C GLN A 205 1.18 -1.33 -18.07
N SER A 206 2.50 -1.40 -18.26
CA SER A 206 3.14 -1.13 -19.56
C SER A 206 4.45 -1.92 -19.72
N PRO A 207 4.40 -3.25 -19.93
CA PRO A 207 5.60 -4.10 -19.89
C PRO A 207 6.63 -3.85 -20.99
N ASP A 208 6.23 -3.18 -22.08
CA ASP A 208 7.06 -2.96 -23.29
C ASP A 208 7.47 -1.49 -23.50
N ASP A 209 7.44 -0.65 -22.45
CA ASP A 209 7.98 0.72 -22.47
C ASP A 209 7.41 1.60 -23.59
N GLY A 210 6.09 1.58 -23.82
CA GLY A 210 5.39 2.40 -24.83
C GLY A 210 5.46 3.93 -24.63
N GLY A 211 6.60 4.48 -24.20
CA GLY A 211 6.85 5.87 -23.85
C GLY A 211 6.64 6.19 -22.37
N ASN A 212 5.97 5.29 -21.64
CA ASN A 212 5.50 5.54 -20.28
C ASN A 212 6.60 5.46 -19.21
N TRP A 213 7.65 4.65 -19.37
CA TRP A 213 8.64 4.45 -18.31
C TRP A 213 9.46 5.71 -18.03
N ARG A 214 9.82 6.45 -19.08
CA ARG A 214 10.57 7.70 -18.93
C ARG A 214 9.79 8.75 -18.15
N GLY A 215 8.54 8.97 -18.54
CA GLY A 215 7.69 9.99 -17.95
C GLY A 215 7.23 9.59 -16.55
N LYS A 216 6.54 8.45 -16.43
CA LYS A 216 5.99 7.98 -15.16
C LYS A 216 7.09 7.60 -14.17
N GLY A 217 8.11 6.87 -14.61
CA GLY A 217 9.22 6.50 -13.73
C GLY A 217 10.05 7.71 -13.31
N GLY A 218 10.25 8.69 -14.20
CA GLY A 218 10.93 9.93 -13.86
C GLY A 218 10.22 10.71 -12.74
N LYS A 219 8.88 10.71 -12.75
CA LYS A 219 8.06 11.29 -11.68
C LYS A 219 8.25 10.56 -10.35
N VAL A 220 8.22 9.22 -10.36
CA VAL A 220 8.50 8.41 -9.16
C VAL A 220 9.87 8.76 -8.56
N LEU A 221 10.92 8.84 -9.39
CA LEU A 221 12.27 9.21 -8.94
C LEU A 221 12.36 10.65 -8.41
N ALA A 222 11.42 11.52 -8.78
CA ALA A 222 11.31 12.88 -8.25
C ALA A 222 10.41 12.96 -6.99
N GLY A 223 10.03 11.81 -6.41
CA GLY A 223 9.20 11.74 -5.20
C GLY A 223 7.68 11.75 -5.44
N ASP A 224 7.25 11.74 -6.70
CA ASP A 224 5.83 11.78 -7.06
C ASP A 224 5.18 10.39 -6.94
N LEU A 225 4.94 9.95 -5.70
CA LEU A 225 4.41 8.62 -5.39
C LEU A 225 2.86 8.54 -5.52
N PRO A 226 2.30 7.33 -5.77
CA PRO A 226 0.86 7.12 -5.81
C PRO A 226 0.16 7.49 -4.49
N ALA A 227 -1.11 7.89 -4.60
CA ALA A 227 -2.00 8.19 -3.49
C ALA A 227 -3.45 7.95 -3.93
N VAL A 228 -4.32 7.53 -3.00
CA VAL A 228 -5.75 7.33 -3.31
C VAL A 228 -6.39 8.67 -3.66
N GLY A 229 -7.08 8.75 -4.80
CA GLY A 229 -7.78 9.96 -5.25
C GLY A 229 -6.90 11.03 -5.91
N LYS A 230 -5.59 10.80 -6.05
CA LYS A 230 -4.63 11.78 -6.60
C LYS A 230 -5.00 12.31 -7.99
N VAL A 231 -5.54 11.46 -8.87
CA VAL A 231 -5.92 11.88 -10.23
C VAL A 231 -7.06 12.89 -10.19
N VAL A 232 -7.97 12.77 -9.23
CA VAL A 232 -9.08 13.72 -9.04
C VAL A 232 -8.54 15.07 -8.55
N GLU A 233 -7.63 15.06 -7.57
CA GLU A 233 -6.95 16.27 -7.09
C GLU A 233 -6.22 17.00 -8.22
N GLU A 234 -5.46 16.27 -9.05
CA GLU A 234 -4.74 16.84 -10.20
C GLU A 234 -5.70 17.47 -11.22
N ARG A 235 -6.82 16.80 -11.54
CA ARG A 235 -7.84 17.34 -12.47
C ARG A 235 -8.52 18.59 -11.93
N MET A 236 -8.87 18.60 -10.64
CA MET A 236 -9.47 19.77 -10.00
C MET A 236 -8.50 20.95 -9.97
N ALA A 237 -7.22 20.71 -9.67
CA ALA A 237 -6.19 21.75 -9.71
C ALA A 237 -6.01 22.34 -11.11
N VAL A 238 -6.11 21.54 -12.17
CA VAL A 238 -6.06 22.03 -13.56
C VAL A 238 -7.29 22.88 -13.89
N ALA A 239 -8.50 22.44 -13.52
CA ALA A 239 -9.72 23.20 -13.77
C ALA A 239 -9.71 24.58 -13.09
N ILE A 240 -9.25 24.65 -11.83
CA ILE A 240 -9.10 25.92 -11.09
C ILE A 240 -8.07 26.83 -11.77
N ARG A 241 -6.96 26.29 -12.30
CA ARG A 241 -5.94 27.07 -13.02
C ARG A 241 -6.50 27.72 -14.28
N ASP A 242 -7.31 26.99 -15.04
CA ASP A 242 -7.93 27.49 -16.27
C ASP A 242 -8.96 28.61 -15.98
N GLU A 243 -9.56 28.63 -14.78
CA GLU A 243 -10.51 29.66 -14.35
C GLU A 243 -9.87 30.91 -13.75
N VAL A 244 -8.77 30.79 -12.99
CA VAL A 244 -8.22 31.89 -12.16
C VAL A 244 -7.02 32.62 -12.81
N GLY A 245 -6.38 32.05 -13.84
CA GLY A 245 -5.28 32.70 -14.56
C GLY A 245 -4.02 32.98 -13.70
N GLU A 246 -3.83 32.22 -12.63
CA GLU A 246 -2.80 32.47 -11.61
C GLU A 246 -1.39 32.02 -12.04
N VAL A 247 -0.37 32.79 -11.64
CA VAL A 247 1.04 32.59 -12.01
C VAL A 247 1.67 31.45 -11.19
N VAL A 248 1.59 30.26 -11.78
CA VAL A 248 2.42 29.05 -11.63
C VAL A 248 3.43 29.00 -10.47
N ALA A 249 3.17 28.15 -9.47
CA ALA A 249 4.24 27.34 -8.92
C ALA A 249 4.62 26.33 -10.00
N GLU A 250 5.76 26.54 -10.70
CA GLU A 250 6.22 25.66 -11.78
C GLU A 250 6.10 24.19 -11.33
N VAL A 251 5.27 23.41 -12.02
CA VAL A 251 5.42 21.94 -11.98
C VAL A 251 6.78 21.69 -12.61
N LYS A 252 7.83 21.64 -11.78
CA LYS A 252 9.21 21.48 -12.23
C LYS A 252 9.24 20.25 -13.14
N SER A 253 9.49 20.48 -14.42
CA SER A 253 9.59 19.38 -15.37
C SER A 253 10.71 18.46 -14.89
N VAL A 254 10.42 17.18 -14.70
CA VAL A 254 11.41 16.20 -14.25
C VAL A 254 12.63 16.26 -15.21
N PRO A 255 13.86 16.42 -14.71
CA PRO A 255 15.04 16.54 -15.57
C PRO A 255 15.16 15.37 -16.56
N ARG A 256 15.57 15.66 -17.81
CA ARG A 256 15.73 14.62 -18.86
C ARG A 256 16.68 13.49 -18.44
N LYS A 257 17.69 13.79 -17.60
CA LYS A 257 18.60 12.80 -17.01
C LYS A 257 17.85 11.80 -16.12
N THR A 258 16.99 12.30 -15.23
CA THR A 258 16.16 11.49 -14.32
C THR A 258 15.19 10.61 -15.09
N GLN A 259 14.55 11.15 -16.14
CA GLN A 259 13.67 10.36 -17.01
C GLN A 259 14.42 9.25 -17.78
N LYS A 260 15.68 9.50 -18.18
CA LYS A 260 16.50 8.49 -18.86
C LYS A 260 16.91 7.38 -17.88
N LEU A 261 17.34 7.76 -16.68
CA LEU A 261 17.66 6.83 -15.59
C LEU A 261 16.46 5.96 -15.26
N ALA A 262 15.27 6.54 -15.11
CA ALA A 262 14.03 5.79 -14.83
C ALA A 262 13.74 4.69 -15.86
N LYS A 263 13.92 4.98 -17.17
CA LYS A 263 13.76 3.96 -18.22
C LYS A 263 14.80 2.84 -18.11
N GLN A 264 16.05 3.18 -17.80
CA GLN A 264 17.10 2.17 -17.63
C GLN A 264 16.85 1.29 -16.40
N LEU A 265 16.41 1.89 -15.29
CA LEU A 265 16.02 1.17 -14.08
C LEU A 265 14.85 0.23 -14.34
N LEU A 266 13.77 0.71 -14.99
CA LEU A 266 12.62 -0.14 -15.33
C LEU A 266 12.99 -1.29 -16.27
N GLY A 267 13.95 -1.08 -17.17
CA GLY A 267 14.53 -2.16 -17.98
C GLY A 267 15.21 -3.23 -17.14
N LYS A 268 15.98 -2.83 -16.11
CA LYS A 268 16.62 -3.77 -15.18
C LYS A 268 15.64 -4.45 -14.23
N LEU A 269 14.69 -3.70 -13.69
CA LEU A 269 13.65 -4.23 -12.82
C LEU A 269 12.75 -5.22 -13.56
N LYS A 270 12.46 -5.01 -14.85
CA LYS A 270 11.81 -6.01 -15.71
C LYS A 270 12.58 -7.33 -15.74
N GLU A 271 13.91 -7.29 -15.93
CA GLU A 271 14.74 -8.51 -15.92
C GLU A 271 14.66 -9.26 -14.57
N ILE A 272 14.48 -8.53 -13.46
CA ILE A 272 14.37 -9.09 -12.10
C ILE A 272 12.98 -9.66 -11.83
N TRP A 273 11.94 -8.97 -12.29
CA TRP A 273 10.55 -9.31 -12.02
C TRP A 273 9.98 -10.39 -12.94
N GLY A 274 10.58 -10.59 -14.13
CA GLY A 274 10.08 -11.53 -15.14
C GLY A 274 9.18 -10.85 -16.16
#